data_AF-A0A1T4XEC2-F1
#
_entry.id   AF-A0A1T4XEC2-F1
#
_cell.length_a   1.000
_cell.length_b   1.000
_cell.length_c   1.000
_cell.angle_alpha   90.00
_cell.angle_beta   90.00
_cell.angle_gamma   90.00
#
_symmetry.space_group_name_H-M   'P 1'
#
loop_
_entity.id
_entity.type
_entity.pdbx_description
1 polymer ?
#
loop_
_entity_poly.entity_id
_entity_poly.type
_entity_poly.pdbx_seq_one_letter_code
_entity_poly.pdbx_strand_id
1 'polypeptide(L)'
;MNKVLIECDTLIDKYELNRDCIMKQLQSMKVNKGTEVFITAYNDDFRYTLIGEIKGNQVFLTNIIKAIAFKEMDNTDLCKFIKKRQDLWD
;
A
#
# COMPACT_ATOMS: atom_id res chain seq x y z
N MET A 1 19.24 -1.55 7.96
CA MET A 1 17.88 -1.73 8.51
C MET A 1 17.37 -0.35 8.87
N ASN A 2 16.24 0.08 8.31
CA ASN A 2 15.75 1.43 8.53
C ASN A 2 15.17 1.56 9.94
N LYS A 3 15.24 2.75 10.54
CA LYS A 3 14.50 3.03 11.77
C LYS A 3 13.07 3.41 11.37
N VAL A 4 12.09 2.60 11.78
CA VAL A 4 10.68 2.82 11.42
C VAL A 4 9.96 3.49 12.58
N LEU A 5 9.17 4.52 12.27
CA LEU A 5 8.26 5.21 13.18
C LEU A 5 6.85 5.14 12.61
N ILE A 6 5.88 4.82 13.45
CA ILE A 6 4.47 4.71 13.05
C ILE A 6 3.71 5.89 13.65
N GLU A 7 3.15 6.74 12.80
CA GLU A 7 2.34 7.90 13.20
C GLU A 7 0.84 7.63 13.05
N CYS A 8 0.46 6.57 12.33
CA CYS A 8 -0.92 6.18 12.09
C CYS A 8 -1.33 4.90 12.85
N ASP A 9 -0.90 4.75 14.10
CA ASP A 9 -1.16 3.53 14.89
C ASP A 9 -2.66 3.23 15.02
N THR A 10 -3.48 4.28 15.11
CA THR A 10 -4.95 4.17 15.13
C THR A 10 -5.54 3.51 13.89
N LEU A 11 -4.89 3.61 12.71
CA LEU A 11 -5.32 2.92 11.50
C LEU A 11 -4.90 1.45 11.49
N ILE A 12 -3.77 1.11 12.12
CA ILE A 12 -3.35 -0.28 12.31
C ILE A 12 -4.38 -0.99 13.17
N ASP A 13 -4.77 -0.38 14.29
CA ASP A 13 -5.81 -0.92 15.18
C ASP A 13 -7.16 -1.03 14.48
N LYS A 14 -7.60 0.05 13.80
CA LYS A 14 -8.89 0.09 13.08
C LYS A 14 -9.02 -0.99 12.02
N TYR A 15 -7.92 -1.31 11.33
CA TYR A 15 -7.90 -2.30 10.26
C TYR A 15 -7.41 -3.68 10.72
N GLU A 16 -7.12 -3.84 12.02
CA GLU A 16 -6.63 -5.08 12.62
C GLU A 16 -5.38 -5.62 11.90
N LEU A 17 -4.47 -4.72 11.52
CA LEU A 17 -3.27 -5.07 10.75
C LEU A 17 -2.14 -5.56 11.67
N ASN A 18 -1.31 -6.47 11.16
CA ASN A 18 -0.18 -6.98 11.91
C ASN A 18 0.97 -5.95 11.93
N ARG A 19 1.12 -5.27 13.07
CA ARG A 19 2.17 -4.28 13.29
C ARG A 19 3.58 -4.82 13.03
N ASP A 20 3.87 -6.05 13.44
CA ASP A 20 5.21 -6.64 13.26
C ASP A 20 5.52 -6.91 11.78
N CYS A 21 4.52 -7.31 11.00
CA CYS A 21 4.68 -7.48 9.55
C CYS A 21 4.94 -6.14 8.86
N ILE A 22 4.19 -5.09 9.20
CA ILE A 22 4.41 -3.72 8.70
C ILE A 22 5.82 -3.26 9.06
N MET A 23 6.25 -3.45 10.32
CA MET A 23 7.58 -3.06 10.78
C MET A 23 8.68 -3.77 10.00
N LYS A 24 8.60 -5.10 9.85
CA LYS A 24 9.57 -5.89 9.07
C LYS A 24 9.64 -5.44 7.61
N GLN A 25 8.49 -5.20 6.98
CA GLN A 25 8.42 -4.71 5.61
C GLN A 25 9.14 -3.37 5.47
N LEU A 26 8.80 -2.37 6.28
CA LEU A 26 9.38 -1.03 6.19
C LEU A 26 10.87 -0.99 6.58
N GLN A 27 11.31 -1.84 7.52
CA GLN A 27 12.72 -2.00 7.88
C GLN A 27 13.57 -2.57 6.73
N SER A 28 12.97 -3.42 5.90
CA SER A 28 13.60 -4.07 4.74
C SER A 28 13.53 -3.23 3.44
N MET A 29 12.76 -2.14 3.45
CA MET A 29 12.56 -1.29 2.28
C MET A 29 13.89 -0.67 1.81
N LYS A 30 14.16 -0.73 0.51
CA LYS A 30 15.30 -0.03 -0.09
C LYS A 30 15.00 1.47 -0.14
N VAL A 31 15.73 2.24 0.67
CA VAL A 31 15.66 3.69 0.68
C VAL A 31 16.71 4.23 -0.28
N ASN A 32 16.27 4.86 -1.37
CA ASN A 32 17.18 5.53 -2.29
C ASN A 32 17.48 6.96 -1.82
N LYS A 33 18.69 7.45 -2.06
CA LYS A 33 19.03 8.85 -1.79
C LYS A 33 18.14 9.76 -2.63
N GLY A 34 17.46 10.71 -1.98
CA GLY A 34 16.55 11.66 -2.61
C GLY A 34 15.08 11.24 -2.65
N THR A 35 14.73 10.03 -2.18
CA THR A 35 13.33 9.67 -1.96
C THR A 35 12.85 10.26 -0.63
N GLU A 36 11.87 11.17 -0.69
CA GLU A 36 11.27 11.79 0.50
C GLU A 36 9.95 11.13 0.91
N VAL A 37 9.25 10.50 -0.04
CA VAL A 37 7.94 9.88 0.16
C VAL A 37 7.94 8.48 -0.45
N PHE A 38 7.27 7.53 0.21
CA PHE A 38 7.02 6.20 -0.31
C PHE A 38 5.53 5.87 -0.32
N ILE A 39 5.15 5.04 -1.30
CA ILE A 39 3.83 4.44 -1.42
C ILE A 39 4.07 2.98 -1.79
N THR A 40 3.58 2.06 -0.97
CA THR A 40 3.79 0.62 -1.20
C THR A 40 2.59 -0.19 -0.72
N ALA A 41 2.32 -1.32 -1.37
CA ALA A 41 1.29 -2.25 -0.91
C ALA A 41 1.75 -2.94 0.38
N TYR A 42 0.83 -3.21 1.30
CA TYR A 42 1.12 -4.05 2.45
C TYR A 42 1.28 -5.51 1.99
N ASN A 43 2.37 -6.15 2.40
CA ASN A 43 2.78 -7.46 1.87
C ASN A 43 1.78 -8.57 2.17
N ASP A 44 1.14 -8.56 3.34
CA ASP A 44 0.21 -9.63 3.73
C ASP A 44 -1.18 -9.45 3.13
N ASP A 45 -1.54 -8.20 2.79
CA ASP A 45 -2.82 -7.87 2.18
C ASP A 45 -2.70 -6.64 1.28
N PHE A 46 -2.65 -6.91 -0.02
CA PHE A 46 -2.51 -5.90 -1.08
C PHE A 46 -3.67 -4.89 -1.10
N ARG A 47 -4.77 -5.14 -0.40
CA ARG A 47 -5.89 -4.20 -0.27
C ARG A 47 -5.53 -3.00 0.61
N TYR A 48 -4.40 -3.04 1.31
CA TYR A 48 -3.89 -1.93 2.09
C TYR A 48 -2.65 -1.33 1.44
N THR A 49 -2.61 0.00 1.35
CA THR A 49 -1.45 0.76 0.89
C THR A 49 -0.84 1.50 2.06
N LEU A 50 0.44 1.29 2.29
CA LEU A 50 1.27 1.98 3.27
C LEU A 50 1.85 3.23 2.60
N ILE A 51 1.65 4.38 3.24
CA ILE A 51 2.13 5.68 2.75
C ILE A 51 2.94 6.32 3.86
N GLY A 52 4.06 6.90 3.46
CA GLY A 52 4.93 7.52 4.45
C GLY A 52 6.06 8.33 3.87
N GLU A 53 6.87 8.85 4.78
CA GLU A 53 8.00 9.72 4.48
C GLU A 53 9.31 9.06 4.84
N ILE A 54 10.39 9.51 4.20
CA ILE A 54 11.75 9.07 4.47
C ILE A 54 12.58 10.31 4.79
N LYS A 55 13.18 10.33 5.99
CA LYS A 55 14.08 11.40 6.42
C LYS A 55 15.41 10.79 6.84
N GLY A 56 16.40 10.89 5.95
CA GLY A 56 17.70 10.24 6.14
C GLY A 56 17.58 8.71 6.14
N ASN A 57 17.83 8.07 7.29
CA ASN A 57 17.70 6.62 7.47
C ASN A 57 16.42 6.21 8.21
N GLN A 58 15.52 7.16 8.46
CA GLN A 58 14.26 6.95 9.17
C GLN A 58 13.11 6.87 8.17
N VAL A 59 12.19 5.95 8.42
CA VAL A 59 10.98 5.72 7.63
C VAL A 59 9.79 6.00 8.56
N PHE A 60 8.93 6.92 8.17
CA PHE A 60 7.75 7.33 8.91
C PHE A 60 6.53 6.80 8.19
N LEU A 61 5.78 5.89 8.81
CA LEU A 61 4.49 5.47 8.28
C LEU A 61 3.43 6.47 8.74
N THR A 62 2.96 7.31 7.80
CA THR A 62 2.07 8.44 8.09
C THR A 62 0.61 8.12 7.80
N ASN A 63 0.34 7.17 6.90
CA ASN A 63 -1.03 6.81 6.54
C ASN A 63 -1.15 5.36 6.03
N ILE A 64 -2.36 4.80 6.14
CA ILE A 64 -2.75 3.52 5.58
C ILE A 64 -4.09 3.67 4.87
N ILE A 65 -4.11 3.39 3.56
CA ILE A 65 -5.34 3.44 2.77
C ILE A 65 -5.83 2.03 2.50
N LYS A 66 -7.09 1.76 2.86
CA LYS A 66 -7.80 0.53 2.49
C LYS A 66 -8.49 0.71 1.15
N ALA A 67 -8.36 -0.25 0.24
CA ALA A 67 -9.08 -0.28 -1.02
C ALA A 67 -10.60 -0.28 -0.78
N ILE A 68 -11.30 0.62 -1.48
CA ILE A 68 -12.77 0.76 -1.37
C ILE A 68 -13.52 -0.39 -2.03
N ALA A 69 -12.91 -1.00 -3.04
CA ALA A 69 -13.45 -2.13 -3.78
C ALA A 69 -12.29 -2.93 -4.37
N PHE A 70 -12.46 -4.25 -4.41
CA PHE A 70 -11.54 -5.16 -5.07
C PHE A 70 -12.35 -6.15 -5.88
N LYS A 71 -11.89 -6.43 -7.10
CA LYS A 71 -12.45 -7.47 -7.95
C LYS A 71 -11.30 -8.27 -8.53
N GLU A 72 -11.28 -9.56 -8.22
CA GLU A 72 -10.38 -10.51 -8.88
C GLU A 72 -10.81 -10.66 -10.35
N MET A 73 -9.86 -10.50 -11.25
CA MET A 73 -10.10 -10.55 -12.69
C MET A 73 -8.89 -11.18 -13.37
N ASP A 74 -9.13 -12.20 -14.19
CA ASP A 74 -8.12 -12.66 -15.14
C ASP A 74 -8.12 -11.79 -16.40
N ASN A 75 -7.21 -12.08 -17.34
CA ASN A 75 -7.12 -11.34 -18.60
C ASN A 75 -8.38 -11.45 -19.47
N THR A 76 -9.11 -12.57 -19.36
CA THR A 76 -10.36 -12.79 -20.09
C THR A 76 -11.47 -11.89 -19.53
N ASP A 77 -11.61 -11.85 -18.21
CA ASP A 77 -12.54 -10.98 -17.49
C ASP A 77 -12.22 -9.51 -17.73
N LEU A 78 -10.94 -9.15 -17.74
CA LEU A 78 -10.49 -7.80 -18.07
C LEU A 78 -10.86 -7.42 -19.51
N CYS A 79 -10.59 -8.29 -20.48
CA CYS A 79 -10.96 -8.07 -21.87
C CYS A 79 -12.47 -7.90 -22.04
N LYS A 80 -13.28 -8.76 -21.40
CA LYS A 80 -14.74 -8.65 -21.40
C LYS A 80 -15.25 -7.38 -20.73
N PHE A 81 -14.64 -6.97 -19.62
CA PHE A 81 -15.02 -5.75 -18.90
C PHE A 81 -14.75 -4.49 -19.72
N ILE A 82 -13.59 -4.42 -20.38
CA ILE A 82 -13.23 -3.29 -21.25
C ILE A 82 -14.18 -3.21 -22.45
N LYS A 83 -14.44 -4.34 -23.14
CA LYS A 83 -15.37 -4.38 -24.28
C LYS A 83 -16.79 -3.93 -23.91
N LYS A 84 -17.34 -4.46 -22.81
CA LYS A 84 -18.66 -4.05 -22.30
C LYS A 84 -18.76 -2.56 -22.01
N ARG A 85 -17.65 -1.89 -21.65
CA ARG A 85 -17.64 -0.43 -21.41
C ARG A 85 -17.56 0.38 -22.70
N GLN A 86 -16.94 -0.15 -23.75
CA GLN A 86 -16.89 0.51 -25.07
C GLN A 86 -18.27 0.47 -25.74
N ASP A 87 -18.95 -0.68 -25.70
CA ASP A 87 -20.30 -0.84 -26.26
C ASP A 87 -21.39 -0.01 -25.54
N LEU A 88 -21.09 0.55 -24.36
CA LEU A 88 -22.01 1.40 -23.59
C LEU A 88 -21.91 2.89 -23.94
N TRP A 89 -20.90 3.29 -24.73
CA TRP A 89 -20.63 4.68 -25.09
C TRP A 89 -20.88 4.99 -26.58
N ASP A 90 -21.34 4.00 -27.35
CA ASP A 90 -21.89 4.13 -28.71
C ASP A 90 -23.43 4.16 -28.66
#